data_AF-A0A087EGM0-F1
#
_entry.id   AF-A0A087EGM0-F1
#
_cell.length_a   1.000
_cell.length_b   1.000
_cell.length_c   1.000
_cell.angle_alpha   90.00
_cell.angle_beta   90.00
_cell.angle_gamma   90.00
#
_symmetry.space_group_name_H-M   'P 1'
#
loop_
_entity.id
_entity.type
_entity.pdbx_description
1 polymer ?
#
loop_
_entity_poly.entity_id
_entity_poly.type
_entity_poly.pdbx_seq_one_letter_code
_entity_poly.pdbx_strand_id
1 'polypeptide(L)'
;MEGKDLATLVTCTPLGINSHRILVTGERIIPTPAGDLDKAGKHSDLPKFPWWAVLYGTVLLGTGGMTVRYTLRMKRAVSLRDALKREKTRSSSMDADVKNMTSAER
;
A
#
# COMPACT_ATOMS: atom_id res chain seq x y z
N MET A 1 29.82 -25.02 42.59
CA MET A 1 28.85 -23.93 42.33
C MET A 1 27.85 -23.95 43.46
N GLU A 2 28.28 -23.60 44.66
CA GLU A 2 27.41 -23.72 45.85
C GLU A 2 27.17 -22.31 46.38
N GLY A 3 25.90 -21.97 46.58
CA GLY A 3 25.46 -20.69 47.14
C GLY A 3 25.16 -19.55 46.15
N LYS A 4 25.30 -19.74 44.83
CA LYS A 4 24.89 -18.74 43.83
C LYS A 4 23.52 -19.06 43.23
N ASP A 5 22.66 -18.05 43.16
CA ASP A 5 21.39 -18.12 42.44
C ASP A 5 21.59 -17.60 41.01
N LEU A 6 21.70 -18.53 40.06
CA LEU A 6 22.01 -18.27 38.65
C LEU A 6 20.86 -18.70 37.75
N ALA A 7 20.62 -17.93 36.69
CA ALA A 7 19.71 -18.28 35.60
C ALA A 7 20.42 -18.10 34.25
N THR A 8 20.29 -19.08 33.36
CA THR A 8 20.90 -19.03 32.02
C THR A 8 19.83 -19.00 30.94
N LEU A 9 19.84 -17.95 30.11
CA LEU A 9 19.09 -17.90 28.86
C LEU A 9 19.88 -18.62 27.77
N VAL A 10 19.24 -19.60 27.14
CA VAL A 10 19.82 -20.38 26.04
C VAL A 10 19.10 -20.05 24.75
N THR A 11 19.84 -19.66 23.73
CA THR A 11 19.27 -19.41 22.39
C THR A 11 20.20 -19.88 21.28
N CYS A 12 19.65 -20.06 20.08
CA CYS A 12 20.38 -20.43 18.89
C CYS A 12 21.10 -19.25 18.25
N THR A 13 22.18 -19.55 17.53
CA THR A 13 23.03 -18.55 16.86
C THR A 13 23.83 -19.19 15.71
N PRO A 14 24.33 -18.43 14.72
CA PRO A 14 23.92 -17.06 14.39
C PRO A 14 22.50 -17.04 13.82
N LEU A 15 21.87 -15.86 13.84
CA LEU A 15 20.49 -15.67 13.42
C LEU A 15 20.28 -16.26 12.00
N GLY A 16 19.36 -17.21 11.88
CA GLY A 16 19.03 -17.88 10.61
C GLY A 16 19.85 -19.14 10.29
N ILE A 17 20.97 -19.41 10.98
CA ILE A 17 21.79 -20.63 10.78
C ILE A 17 21.64 -21.61 11.95
N ASN A 18 21.59 -21.11 13.19
CA ASN A 18 21.32 -21.88 14.41
C ASN A 18 22.32 -23.02 14.73
N SER A 19 23.53 -23.01 14.16
CA SER A 19 24.57 -24.05 14.34
C SER A 19 25.23 -24.05 15.73
N HIS A 20 25.14 -22.95 16.46
CA HIS A 20 25.69 -22.79 17.80
C HIS A 20 24.60 -22.40 18.81
N ARG A 21 24.97 -22.35 20.09
CA ARG A 21 24.12 -21.83 21.17
C ARG A 21 24.88 -20.75 21.93
N ILE A 22 24.21 -19.62 22.17
CA ILE A 22 24.69 -18.61 23.10
C ILE A 22 24.02 -18.90 24.44
N LEU A 23 24.84 -18.88 25.49
CA LEU A 23 24.43 -19.03 26.89
C LEU A 23 24.66 -17.69 27.59
N VAL A 24 23.57 -17.02 27.99
CA VAL A 24 23.64 -15.77 28.75
C VAL A 24 23.25 -16.07 30.19
N THR A 25 24.24 -16.14 31.08
CA THR A 25 24.02 -16.41 32.50
C THR A 25 23.94 -15.12 33.29
N GLY A 26 22.82 -14.91 33.99
CA GLY A 26 22.64 -13.85 34.98
C GLY A 26 22.71 -14.40 36.41
N GLU A 27 23.09 -13.55 37.35
CA GLU A 27 23.11 -13.82 38.80
C GLU A 27 22.03 -12.97 39.48
N ARG A 28 21.31 -13.53 40.46
CA ARG A 28 20.29 -12.79 41.20
C ARG A 28 20.93 -11.67 42.03
N ILE A 29 20.33 -10.48 41.99
CA ILE A 29 20.69 -9.32 42.81
C ILE A 29 19.62 -9.12 43.89
N ILE A 30 20.02 -8.99 45.15
CA ILE A 30 19.13 -8.75 46.31
C ILE A 30 19.65 -7.53 47.08
N PRO A 31 18.79 -6.55 47.43
CA PRO A 31 17.38 -6.44 47.02
C PRO A 31 17.25 -6.03 45.54
N THR A 32 16.07 -6.27 44.95
CA THR A 32 15.78 -5.78 43.59
C THR A 32 15.86 -4.25 43.56
N PRO A 33 16.57 -3.65 42.60
CA PRO A 33 16.69 -2.18 42.51
C PRO A 33 15.32 -1.49 42.41
N ALA A 34 15.14 -0.39 43.15
CA ALA A 34 13.87 0.34 43.21
C ALA A 34 13.38 0.80 41.82
N GLY A 35 14.29 1.27 40.97
CA GLY A 35 13.95 1.70 39.60
C GLY A 35 13.44 0.58 38.70
N ASP A 36 13.78 -0.67 38.98
CA ASP A 36 13.26 -1.84 38.23
C ASP A 36 11.89 -2.27 38.77
N LEU A 37 11.68 -2.15 40.08
CA LEU A 37 10.35 -2.31 40.70
C LEU A 37 9.37 -1.28 40.15
N ASP A 38 9.79 -0.02 39.99
CA ASP A 38 8.96 1.04 39.40
C ASP A 38 8.61 0.79 37.94
N LYS A 39 9.43 0.04 37.20
CA LYS A 39 9.21 -0.31 35.79
C LYS A 39 8.41 -1.60 35.64
N ALA A 40 8.32 -2.42 36.68
CA ALA A 40 7.60 -3.68 36.64
C ALA A 40 6.13 -3.44 36.29
N GLY A 41 5.66 -4.06 35.20
CA GLY A 41 4.28 -3.93 34.74
C GLY A 41 3.94 -2.64 33.99
N LYS A 42 4.89 -1.71 33.79
CA LYS A 42 4.65 -0.54 32.93
C LYS A 42 4.49 -0.96 31.47
N HIS A 43 3.61 -0.27 30.77
CA HIS A 43 3.44 -0.46 29.33
C HIS A 43 4.74 -0.10 28.59
N SER A 44 5.01 -0.80 27.48
CA SER A 44 6.15 -0.47 26.64
C SER A 44 5.95 0.87 25.94
N ASP A 45 7.02 1.67 25.88
CA ASP A 45 7.07 2.94 25.16
C ASP A 45 7.30 2.74 23.65
N LEU A 46 7.29 1.50 23.18
CA LEU A 46 7.47 1.19 21.77
C LEU A 46 6.28 1.73 20.96
N PRO A 47 6.55 2.29 19.76
CA PRO A 47 5.49 2.74 18.87
C PRO A 47 4.55 1.56 18.59
N LYS A 48 3.25 1.81 18.78
CA LYS A 48 2.19 0.82 18.59
C LYS A 48 1.91 0.67 17.09
N PHE A 49 0.63 0.75 16.72
CA PHE A 49 0.17 0.56 15.35
C PHE A 49 1.07 1.27 14.31
N PRO A 50 1.44 0.60 13.20
CA PRO A 50 2.34 1.13 12.19
C PRO A 50 1.68 2.25 11.37
N TRP A 51 1.73 3.49 11.85
CA TRP A 51 1.08 4.65 11.22
C TRP A 51 1.51 4.94 9.78
N TRP A 52 2.71 4.51 9.39
CA TRP A 52 3.17 4.56 8.00
C TRP A 52 2.25 3.78 7.05
N ALA A 53 1.55 2.74 7.52
CA ALA A 53 0.62 1.96 6.71
C ALA A 53 -0.57 2.80 6.23
N VAL A 54 -1.02 3.78 7.04
CA VAL A 54 -2.11 4.70 6.67
C VAL A 54 -1.67 5.60 5.51
N LEU A 55 -0.43 6.11 5.57
CA LEU A 55 0.12 6.93 4.49
C LEU A 55 0.22 6.14 3.18
N TYR A 56 0.79 4.93 3.23
CA TYR A 56 0.89 4.09 2.04
C TYR A 56 -0.49 3.68 1.50
N GLY A 57 -1.44 3.34 2.37
CA GLY A 57 -2.81 3.03 1.96
C GLY A 57 -3.47 4.22 1.27
N THR A 58 -3.32 5.42 1.81
CA THR A 58 -3.88 6.65 1.23
C THR A 58 -3.28 6.96 -0.12
N VAL A 59 -1.95 6.85 -0.27
CA VAL A 59 -1.25 7.08 -1.54
C VAL A 59 -1.65 6.04 -2.57
N LEU A 60 -1.73 4.76 -2.20
CA LEU A 60 -2.12 3.68 -3.10
C LEU A 60 -3.56 3.87 -3.61
N LEU A 61 -4.49 4.19 -2.71
CA LEU A 61 -5.89 4.45 -3.08
C LEU A 61 -6.03 5.73 -3.91
N GLY A 62 -5.29 6.78 -3.57
CA GLY A 62 -5.30 8.04 -4.31
C GLY A 62 -4.76 7.88 -5.74
N THR A 63 -3.61 7.24 -5.89
CA THR A 63 -3.00 6.98 -7.21
C THR A 63 -3.83 5.98 -8.04
N GLY A 64 -4.31 4.89 -7.43
CA GLY A 64 -5.21 3.94 -8.07
C GLY A 64 -6.53 4.59 -8.52
N GLY A 65 -7.16 5.38 -7.64
CA GLY A 65 -8.39 6.12 -7.98
C GLY A 65 -8.17 7.15 -9.09
N MET A 66 -7.06 7.89 -9.05
CA MET A 66 -6.73 8.89 -10.07
C MET A 66 -6.48 8.26 -11.44
N THR A 67 -5.74 7.15 -11.50
CA THR A 67 -5.45 6.42 -12.75
C THR A 67 -6.72 5.82 -13.35
N VAL A 68 -7.57 5.18 -12.55
CA VAL A 68 -8.88 4.67 -12.99
C VAL A 68 -9.77 5.82 -13.50
N ARG A 69 -9.87 6.91 -12.75
CA ARG A 69 -10.66 8.08 -13.18
C ARG A 69 -10.14 8.68 -14.49
N TYR A 70 -8.82 8.80 -14.64
CA TYR A 70 -8.18 9.31 -15.85
C TYR A 70 -8.49 8.42 -17.07
N THR A 71 -8.31 7.11 -16.93
CA THR A 71 -8.57 6.14 -18.01
C THR A 71 -10.05 6.08 -18.41
N LEU A 72 -10.97 6.10 -17.44
CA LEU A 72 -12.41 6.17 -17.71
C LEU A 72 -12.81 7.48 -18.41
N ARG A 73 -12.24 8.62 -18.01
CA ARG A 73 -12.50 9.91 -18.65
C ARG A 73 -11.99 9.92 -20.10
N MET A 74 -10.82 9.37 -20.36
CA MET A 74 -10.26 9.27 -21.71
C MET A 74 -11.09 8.36 -22.60
N LYS A 75 -11.50 7.18 -22.12
CA LYS A 75 -12.38 6.27 -22.89
C LYS A 75 -13.68 6.95 -23.31
N ARG A 76 -14.32 7.69 -22.39
CA ARG A 76 -15.55 8.48 -22.68
C ARG A 76 -15.32 9.57 -23.71
N ALA A 77 -14.18 10.27 -23.66
CA ALA A 77 -13.87 11.33 -24.61
C ALA A 77 -13.66 10.78 -26.03
N VAL A 78 -13.00 9.62 -26.17
CA VAL A 78 -12.82 8.96 -27.47
C VAL A 78 -14.16 8.47 -28.03
N SER A 79 -14.99 7.81 -27.22
CA SER A 79 -16.28 7.30 -27.70
C SER A 79 -17.21 8.41 -28.18
N LEU A 80 -17.19 9.58 -27.52
CA LEU A 80 -17.96 10.76 -27.96
C LEU A 80 -17.43 11.32 -29.28
N ARG A 81 -16.10 11.41 -29.45
CA ARG A 81 -15.50 11.86 -30.72
C ARG A 81 -15.86 10.92 -31.89
N ASP A 82 -15.83 9.62 -31.65
CA ASP A 82 -16.21 8.62 -32.66
C ASP A 82 -17.69 8.71 -33.02
N ALA A 83 -18.56 8.96 -32.03
CA ALA A 83 -19.99 9.20 -32.27
C ALA A 83 -20.22 10.46 -33.13
N LEU A 84 -19.59 11.58 -32.77
CA LEU A 84 -19.70 12.84 -33.52
C LEU A 84 -19.15 12.72 -34.94
N LYS A 85 -18.04 11.99 -35.13
CA LYS A 85 -17.47 11.76 -36.47
C LYS A 85 -18.41 10.97 -37.35
N ARG A 86 -19.07 9.92 -36.82
CA ARG A 86 -20.08 9.13 -37.55
C ARG A 86 -21.28 9.98 -37.97
N GLU A 87 -21.77 10.82 -37.08
CA GLU A 87 -22.88 11.72 -37.37
C GLU A 87 -22.53 12.74 -38.46
N LYS A 88 -21.34 13.36 -38.37
CA LYS A 88 -20.84 14.28 -39.40
C LYS A 88 -20.68 13.61 -40.76
N THR A 89 -20.17 12.38 -40.80
CA THR A 89 -20.05 11.61 -42.06
C THR A 89 -21.43 11.32 -42.65
N ARG A 90 -22.43 10.97 -41.84
CA ARG A 90 -23.81 10.72 -42.29
C ARG A 90 -24.50 11.97 -42.83
N SER A 91 -24.32 13.12 -42.18
CA SER A 91 -24.84 14.41 -42.69
C SER A 91 -24.20 14.74 -44.04
N SER A 92 -22.87 14.61 -44.14
CA SER A 92 -22.14 14.93 -45.37
C SER A 92 -22.53 14.03 -46.55
N SER A 93 -22.90 12.76 -46.32
CA SER A 93 -23.39 11.89 -47.39
C SER A 93 -24.81 12.27 -47.82
N MET A 94 -25.70 12.60 -46.88
CA MET A 94 -27.05 13.07 -47.20
C MET A 94 -27.01 14.37 -48.02
N ASP A 95 -26.13 15.31 -47.66
CA ASP A 95 -25.95 16.56 -48.40
C ASP A 95 -25.45 16.33 -49.83
N ALA A 96 -24.55 15.34 -50.01
CA ALA A 96 -24.05 14.96 -51.32
C ALA A 96 -25.14 14.31 -52.20
N ASP A 97 -25.95 13.43 -51.63
CA ASP A 97 -27.05 12.77 -52.35
C ASP A 97 -28.12 13.79 -52.79
N VAL A 98 -28.49 14.73 -51.92
CA VAL A 98 -29.42 15.84 -52.26
C VAL A 98 -28.87 16.68 -53.42
N LYS A 99 -27.58 17.02 -53.38
CA LYS A 99 -26.95 17.80 -54.45
C LYS A 99 -26.98 17.05 -55.79
N ASN A 100 -26.74 15.75 -55.79
CA ASN A 100 -26.78 14.92 -56.99
C ASN A 100 -28.20 14.84 -57.60
N MET A 101 -29.25 14.70 -56.77
CA MET A 101 -30.64 14.70 -57.23
C MET A 101 -31.03 16.04 -57.88
N THR A 102 -30.71 17.17 -57.24
CA THR A 102 -31.05 18.50 -57.80
C THR A 102 -30.31 18.85 -59.10
N SER A 103 -29.15 18.23 -59.34
CA SER A 103 -28.38 18.42 -60.58
C SER A 103 -28.85 17.54 -61.73
N ALA A 104 -29.63 16.48 -61.46
CA ALA A 104 -30.18 15.59 -62.48
C ALA A 104 -31.53 16.08 -63.04
N GLU A 105 -32.20 17.01 -62.34
CA GLU A 105 -33.47 17.64 -62.76
C GLU A 105 -33.28 18.94 -63.56
N ARG A 106 -32.03 19.40 -63.79
CA ARG A 106 -31.67 20.51 -64.68
C ARG A 106 -31.03 20.01 -65.95
#